data_AF-A0A060SSK4-F1
#
_entry.id   AF-A0A060SSK4-F1
#
_cell.length_a   1.000
_cell.length_b   1.000
_cell.length_c   1.000
_cell.angle_alpha   90.00
_cell.angle_beta   90.00
_cell.angle_gamma   90.00
#
_symmetry.space_group_name_H-M   'P 1'
#
loop_
_entity.id
_entity.type
_entity.pdbx_description
1 polymer ?
#
loop_
_entity_poly.entity_id
_entity_poly.type
_entity_poly.pdbx_seq_one_letter_code
_entity_poly.pdbx_strand_id
1 'polypeptide(L)'
;MDSRFDARQASAEALSYLRKESLDIFNRLHSIQEDIHFVHLVHNAYPNLPIMPNLRCGAWYVDPSIAKNVPAYFKSTDGHFGNWTFNLRRPNLHLLPIIIAHGGAILVDSTRAGKRIPDALSKTVPVWCAVINRAVALLYPEREDWDDELYCPPTSVSEQERVQIKARIEGWAVALAGSGDDHELWGMGLTPQLFWENKEKLLGCARDELPHVVNAIVAAAKLPRAGGAWKNQPSPISAVRGRLLIAAVPDMPAILPKTQPHMESSISYVVVSTNPPPTEDGDAGTTQTQDHILRFRMAEGKKDQLHFLRSVLPESMQFIRTKLAMGNAICVCCDSGKDASVGVALAALQLYFDDEGNLRSSLDGTTQGMIYLELCYFYASQPEIVVHASKESIKKRLQWIISSRPEANPSRVTLKRVNEFLLSSPSFRQR
;
A
#
# COMPACT_ATOMS: atom_id res chain seq x y z
N MET A 1 58.02 22.60 24.61
CA MET A 1 56.57 22.36 24.53
C MET A 1 56.39 20.94 24.02
N ASP A 2 56.14 20.03 24.96
CA ASP A 2 55.97 18.60 24.69
C ASP A 2 54.67 18.35 23.92
N SER A 3 54.75 18.00 22.63
CA SER A 3 53.62 17.41 21.92
C SER A 3 53.53 15.92 22.30
N ARG A 4 52.92 15.63 23.44
CA ARG A 4 52.49 14.25 23.73
C ARG A 4 51.44 13.88 22.68
N PHE A 5 51.83 13.03 21.74
CA PHE A 5 50.92 12.37 20.83
C PHE A 5 49.86 11.64 21.68
N ASP A 6 48.64 12.15 21.71
CA ASP A 6 47.58 11.56 22.52
C ASP A 6 47.04 10.33 21.80
N ALA A 7 47.70 9.19 22.04
CA ALA A 7 47.36 7.90 21.43
C ALA A 7 45.89 7.49 21.64
N ARG A 8 45.21 8.02 22.67
CA ARG A 8 43.79 7.78 22.89
C ARG A 8 42.92 8.54 21.88
N GLN A 9 43.29 9.77 21.56
CA GLN A 9 42.59 10.58 20.56
C GLN A 9 42.80 10.02 19.15
N ALA A 10 44.05 9.66 18.80
CA ALA A 10 44.36 9.03 17.51
C ALA A 10 43.64 7.67 17.33
N SER A 11 43.53 6.87 18.40
CA SER A 11 42.79 5.60 18.39
C SER A 11 41.27 5.81 18.23
N ALA A 12 40.70 6.82 18.90
CA ALA A 12 39.30 7.18 18.76
C ALA A 12 38.95 7.67 17.33
N GLU A 13 39.84 8.45 16.72
CA GLU A 13 39.71 8.92 15.34
C GLU A 13 39.82 7.77 14.33
N ALA A 14 40.77 6.85 14.52
CA ALA A 14 40.90 5.64 13.70
C ALA A 14 39.66 4.72 13.81
N LEU A 15 39.13 4.50 15.02
CA LEU A 15 37.88 3.74 15.23
C LEU A 15 36.66 4.42 14.60
N SER A 16 36.60 5.75 14.63
CA SER A 16 35.55 6.54 13.97
C SER A 16 35.63 6.41 12.45
N TYR A 17 36.85 6.44 11.90
CA TYR A 17 37.10 6.24 10.47
C TYR A 17 36.72 4.82 10.02
N LEU A 18 37.17 3.79 10.74
CA LEU A 18 36.81 2.39 10.49
C LEU A 18 35.30 2.14 10.62
N ARG A 19 34.60 2.84 11.53
CA ARG A 19 33.14 2.80 11.61
C ARG A 19 32.46 3.46 10.41
N LYS A 20 33.04 4.54 9.87
CA LYS A 20 32.52 5.19 8.67
C LYS A 20 32.74 4.34 7.42
N GLU A 21 33.92 3.74 7.27
CA GLU A 21 34.23 2.79 6.19
C GLU A 21 33.34 1.54 6.27
N SER A 22 33.22 0.90 7.43
CA SER A 22 32.36 -0.30 7.56
C SER A 22 30.87 -0.04 7.32
N LEU A 23 30.43 1.22 7.32
CA LEU A 23 29.06 1.63 6.99
C LEU A 23 28.91 2.12 5.55
N ASP A 24 30.00 2.17 4.77
CA ASP A 24 29.98 2.58 3.38
C ASP A 24 29.23 1.56 2.49
N ILE A 25 28.89 1.98 1.28
CA ILE A 25 28.12 1.16 0.36
C ILE A 25 28.93 -0.05 -0.10
N PHE A 26 30.24 0.09 -0.27
CA PHE A 26 31.13 -0.96 -0.75
C PHE A 26 31.13 -2.16 0.21
N ASN A 27 31.41 -1.92 1.49
CA ASN A 27 31.46 -2.93 2.52
C ASN A 27 30.08 -3.57 2.75
N ARG A 28 28.99 -2.81 2.62
CA ARG A 28 27.62 -3.37 2.67
C ARG A 28 27.33 -4.34 1.53
N LEU A 29 27.74 -4.01 0.31
CA LEU A 29 27.54 -4.90 -0.85
C LEU A 29 28.37 -6.19 -0.72
N HIS A 30 29.61 -6.09 -0.24
CA HIS A 30 30.45 -7.26 0.02
C HIS A 30 29.91 -8.12 1.17
N SER A 31 29.40 -7.51 2.24
CA SER A 31 28.72 -8.24 3.32
C SER A 31 27.47 -8.97 2.82
N ILE A 32 26.67 -8.35 1.94
CA ILE A 32 25.52 -9.01 1.31
C ILE A 32 26.00 -10.22 0.47
N GLN A 33 27.08 -10.08 -0.29
CA GLN A 33 27.63 -11.17 -1.09
C GLN A 33 28.10 -12.36 -0.25
N GLU A 34 28.71 -12.10 0.92
CA GLU A 34 29.10 -13.14 1.87
C GLU A 34 27.88 -13.88 2.44
N ASP A 35 26.85 -13.13 2.84
CA ASP A 35 25.59 -13.69 3.33
C ASP A 35 24.86 -14.52 2.24
N ILE A 36 24.88 -14.07 0.97
CA ILE A 36 24.36 -14.84 -0.17
C ILE A 36 25.08 -16.18 -0.28
N HIS A 37 26.41 -16.21 -0.14
CA HIS A 37 27.17 -17.45 -0.19
C HIS A 37 26.74 -18.41 0.92
N PHE A 38 26.58 -17.92 2.15
CA PHE A 38 26.05 -18.72 3.25
C PHE A 38 24.64 -19.28 2.96
N VAL A 39 23.75 -18.46 2.41
CA VAL A 39 22.40 -18.90 2.03
C VAL A 39 22.45 -20.01 0.96
N HIS A 40 23.35 -19.92 -0.03
CA HIS A 40 23.54 -20.99 -1.00
C HIS A 40 24.05 -22.28 -0.37
N LEU A 41 24.97 -22.20 0.60
CA LEU A 41 25.45 -23.39 1.33
C LEU A 41 24.29 -24.10 2.05
N VAL A 42 23.42 -23.34 2.72
CA VAL A 42 22.23 -23.88 3.39
C VAL A 42 21.25 -24.48 2.37
N HIS A 43 20.98 -23.79 1.26
CA HIS A 43 20.08 -24.31 0.22
C HIS A 43 20.60 -25.63 -0.37
N ASN A 44 21.91 -25.73 -0.64
CA ASN A 44 22.53 -26.94 -1.17
C ASN A 44 22.52 -28.10 -0.16
N ALA A 45 22.58 -27.80 1.15
CA ALA A 45 22.47 -28.81 2.20
C ALA A 45 21.04 -29.35 2.36
N TYR A 46 20.02 -28.57 1.98
CA TYR A 46 18.61 -28.92 2.11
C TYR A 46 17.85 -28.71 0.78
N PRO A 47 18.20 -29.44 -0.29
CA PRO A 47 17.70 -29.17 -1.65
C PRO A 47 16.20 -29.41 -1.81
N ASN A 48 15.60 -30.25 -0.96
CA ASN A 48 14.18 -30.57 -0.99
C ASN A 48 13.30 -29.50 -0.33
N LEU A 49 13.90 -28.60 0.47
CA LEU A 49 13.15 -27.58 1.18
C LEU A 49 13.05 -26.29 0.36
N PRO A 50 11.84 -25.74 0.18
CA PRO A 50 11.64 -24.47 -0.50
C PRO A 50 12.29 -23.35 0.30
N ILE A 51 13.14 -22.56 -0.37
CA ILE A 51 13.72 -21.35 0.21
C ILE A 51 12.86 -20.12 -0.10
N MET A 52 12.57 -19.34 0.94
CA MET A 52 11.75 -18.15 0.85
C MET A 52 12.38 -16.98 1.63
N PRO A 53 12.50 -15.79 1.02
CA PRO A 53 12.95 -14.62 1.74
C PRO A 53 11.82 -14.06 2.61
N ASN A 54 12.12 -13.78 3.88
CA ASN A 54 11.26 -12.91 4.69
C ASN A 54 11.31 -11.49 4.12
N LEU A 55 10.18 -10.99 3.63
CA LEU A 55 10.13 -9.74 2.89
C LEU A 55 10.59 -8.56 3.77
N ARG A 56 11.32 -7.64 3.12
CA ARG A 56 12.07 -6.46 3.63
C ARG A 56 13.57 -6.71 3.76
N CYS A 57 13.96 -7.73 4.51
CA CYS A 57 15.37 -7.95 4.86
C CYS A 57 15.94 -9.17 4.15
N GLY A 58 15.27 -10.33 4.26
CA GLY A 58 15.71 -11.59 3.66
C GLY A 58 15.90 -11.54 2.15
N ALA A 59 15.12 -10.70 1.45
CA ALA A 59 15.16 -10.59 -0.02
C ALA A 59 16.49 -10.07 -0.59
N TRP A 60 17.37 -9.49 0.24
CA TRP A 60 18.71 -9.11 -0.19
C TRP A 60 19.67 -10.29 -0.33
N TYR A 61 19.35 -11.43 0.30
CA TYR A 61 20.28 -12.54 0.50
C TYR A 61 19.87 -13.82 -0.23
N VAL A 62 18.70 -13.84 -0.85
CA VAL A 62 18.20 -15.01 -1.60
C VAL A 62 18.23 -14.69 -3.09
N ASP A 63 18.97 -15.49 -3.85
CA ASP A 63 18.97 -15.42 -5.30
C ASP A 63 17.54 -15.73 -5.85
N PRO A 64 16.93 -14.83 -6.65
CA PRO A 64 15.64 -15.07 -7.28
C PRO A 64 15.54 -16.36 -8.10
N SER A 65 16.66 -16.91 -8.58
CA SER A 65 16.70 -18.16 -9.36
C SER A 65 16.36 -19.40 -8.52
N ILE A 66 16.65 -19.37 -7.22
CA ILE A 66 16.38 -20.46 -6.28
C ILE A 66 15.17 -20.20 -5.39
N ALA A 67 14.76 -18.93 -5.25
CA ALA A 67 13.65 -18.53 -4.40
C ALA A 67 12.30 -19.05 -4.91
N LYS A 68 11.46 -19.58 -4.01
CA LYS A 68 10.05 -19.79 -4.33
C LYS A 68 9.33 -18.44 -4.42
N ASN A 69 8.49 -18.29 -5.44
CA ASN A 69 7.68 -17.09 -5.66
C ASN A 69 6.46 -17.04 -4.71
N VAL A 70 6.70 -17.16 -3.40
CA VAL A 70 5.69 -17.06 -2.35
C VAL A 70 6.21 -16.09 -1.29
N PRO A 71 5.55 -14.95 -1.08
CA PRO A 71 6.04 -13.92 -0.17
C PRO A 71 5.86 -14.32 1.29
N ALA A 72 6.93 -14.43 2.08
CA ALA A 72 6.84 -14.58 3.53
C ALA A 72 6.89 -13.21 4.22
N TYR A 73 6.08 -12.98 5.25
CA TYR A 73 6.05 -11.71 5.97
C TYR A 73 5.95 -11.92 7.50
N PHE A 74 7.09 -12.18 8.13
CA PHE A 74 7.23 -12.26 9.58
C PHE A 74 7.85 -10.96 10.11
N LYS A 75 7.09 -10.21 10.89
CA LYS A 75 7.50 -8.88 11.34
C LYS A 75 8.24 -8.97 12.68
N SER A 76 9.53 -8.63 12.69
CA SER A 76 10.38 -8.75 13.88
C SER A 76 9.85 -8.03 15.13
N THR A 77 9.12 -6.92 14.96
CA THR A 77 8.56 -6.16 16.08
C THR A 77 7.51 -6.92 16.86
N ASP A 78 6.86 -7.88 16.22
CA ASP A 78 5.81 -8.69 16.82
C ASP A 78 6.42 -9.78 17.73
N GLY A 79 7.75 -9.92 17.70
CA GLY A 79 8.54 -10.71 18.63
C GLY A 79 9.41 -9.87 19.56
N HIS A 80 9.23 -8.55 19.69
CA HIS A 80 10.07 -7.78 20.62
C HIS A 80 9.72 -8.10 22.09
N PHE A 81 10.72 -8.05 22.97
CA PHE A 81 10.53 -8.27 24.41
C PHE A 81 9.41 -7.36 24.96
N GLY A 82 8.46 -7.97 25.67
CA GLY A 82 7.26 -7.30 26.21
C GLY A 82 6.18 -6.95 25.19
N ASN A 83 6.46 -7.10 23.89
CA ASN A 83 5.59 -6.70 22.77
C ASN A 83 5.37 -7.87 21.80
N TRP A 84 4.93 -9.02 22.33
CA TRP A 84 4.58 -10.18 21.52
C TRP A 84 3.15 -10.06 20.99
N THR A 85 2.97 -10.19 19.67
CA THR A 85 1.68 -10.10 18.99
C THR A 85 1.54 -11.12 17.87
N PHE A 86 0.29 -11.50 17.55
CA PHE A 86 -0.05 -12.31 16.38
C PHE A 86 -0.95 -11.50 15.44
N ASN A 87 -0.60 -11.44 14.15
CA ASN A 87 -1.30 -10.60 13.17
C ASN A 87 -2.39 -11.37 12.42
N LEU A 88 -3.64 -11.17 12.83
CA LEU A 88 -4.81 -11.80 12.19
C LEU A 88 -5.12 -11.28 10.78
N ARG A 89 -4.66 -10.08 10.41
CA ARG A 89 -4.89 -9.52 9.05
C ARG A 89 -3.97 -10.14 8.00
N ARG A 90 -2.77 -10.56 8.40
CA ARG A 90 -1.77 -11.19 7.53
C ARG A 90 -1.12 -12.36 8.26
N PRO A 91 -1.89 -13.43 8.51
CA PRO A 91 -1.44 -14.55 9.34
C PRO A 91 -0.46 -15.48 8.60
N ASN A 92 0.00 -15.16 7.38
CA ASN A 92 0.88 -16.02 6.57
C ASN A 92 0.35 -17.46 6.31
N LEU A 93 -0.97 -17.70 6.37
CA LEU A 93 -1.55 -19.03 6.13
C LEU A 93 -1.30 -19.55 4.71
N HIS A 94 -1.06 -18.65 3.75
CA HIS A 94 -0.69 -19.00 2.38
C HIS A 94 0.66 -19.75 2.27
N LEU A 95 1.46 -19.79 3.34
CA LEU A 95 2.68 -20.60 3.42
C LEU A 95 2.40 -22.07 3.74
N LEU A 96 1.23 -22.41 4.30
CA LEU A 96 0.93 -23.78 4.71
C LEU A 96 0.93 -24.78 3.55
N PRO A 97 0.31 -24.51 2.38
CA PRO A 97 0.30 -25.45 1.26
C PRO A 97 1.71 -25.82 0.79
N ILE A 98 2.63 -24.85 0.75
CA ILE A 98 4.00 -25.09 0.31
C ILE A 98 4.82 -25.85 1.35
N ILE A 99 4.62 -25.55 2.64
CA ILE A 99 5.27 -26.25 3.75
C ILE A 99 4.81 -27.71 3.78
N ILE A 100 3.50 -27.96 3.68
CA ILE A 100 2.92 -29.31 3.64
C ILE A 100 3.47 -30.10 2.46
N ALA A 101 3.51 -29.50 1.26
CA ALA A 101 3.97 -30.16 0.05
C ALA A 101 5.44 -30.61 0.09
N HIS A 102 6.29 -29.93 0.88
CA HIS A 102 7.73 -30.21 0.93
C HIS A 102 8.21 -30.72 2.30
N GLY A 103 7.31 -30.87 3.28
CA GLY A 103 7.64 -31.27 4.65
C GLY A 103 8.40 -30.21 5.47
N GLY A 104 8.42 -28.95 5.02
CA GLY A 104 9.16 -27.86 5.66
C GLY A 104 9.45 -26.69 4.72
N ALA A 105 10.19 -25.71 5.22
CA ALA A 105 10.69 -24.57 4.43
C ALA A 105 11.94 -23.94 5.07
N ILE A 106 12.72 -23.23 4.26
CA ILE A 106 13.85 -22.40 4.71
C ILE A 106 13.42 -20.94 4.60
N LEU A 107 13.40 -20.25 5.74
CA LEU A 107 13.10 -18.82 5.80
C LEU A 107 14.39 -18.02 6.04
N VAL A 108 14.68 -17.08 5.14
CA VAL A 108 15.86 -16.22 5.25
C VAL A 108 15.47 -14.85 5.77
N ASP A 109 16.17 -14.36 6.79
CA ASP A 109 15.99 -13.02 7.35
C ASP A 109 17.33 -12.49 7.88
N SER A 110 17.41 -11.19 8.19
CA SER A 110 18.62 -10.58 8.75
C SER A 110 18.43 -10.03 10.15
N THR A 111 19.54 -9.96 10.87
CA THR A 111 19.61 -9.46 12.23
C THR A 111 20.52 -8.24 12.33
N ARG A 112 20.37 -7.47 13.40
CA ARG A 112 21.27 -6.34 13.70
C ARG A 112 22.52 -6.86 14.42
N ALA A 113 23.62 -6.12 14.27
CA ALA A 113 24.85 -6.36 15.01
C ALA A 113 24.58 -6.53 16.53
N GLY A 114 25.17 -7.56 17.13
CA GLY A 114 25.01 -7.91 18.54
C GLY A 114 23.89 -8.91 18.85
N LYS A 115 23.02 -9.25 17.87
CA LYS A 115 22.04 -10.33 18.00
C LYS A 115 22.45 -11.53 17.15
N ARG A 116 22.40 -12.74 17.73
CA ARG A 116 22.70 -13.99 17.01
C ARG A 116 21.63 -14.38 16.00
N ILE A 117 20.37 -14.09 16.32
CA ILE A 117 19.20 -14.46 15.52
C ILE A 117 18.18 -13.31 15.57
N PRO A 118 17.48 -13.00 14.48
CA PRO A 118 16.45 -11.96 14.50
C PRO A 118 15.23 -12.42 15.31
N ASP A 119 14.51 -11.46 15.90
CA ASP A 119 13.28 -11.74 16.67
C ASP A 119 12.15 -12.33 15.80
N ALA A 120 12.20 -12.11 14.48
CA ALA A 120 11.32 -12.78 13.54
C ALA A 120 11.50 -14.31 13.60
N LEU A 121 12.75 -14.79 13.58
CA LEU A 121 13.06 -16.22 13.58
C LEU A 121 13.07 -16.84 14.99
N SER A 122 13.48 -16.10 16.03
CA SER A 122 13.56 -16.64 17.39
C SER A 122 12.24 -16.62 18.17
N LYS A 123 11.30 -15.77 17.77
CA LYS A 123 10.03 -15.58 18.50
C LYS A 123 8.81 -15.55 17.59
N THR A 124 8.81 -14.70 16.55
CA THR A 124 7.62 -14.49 15.71
C THR A 124 7.21 -15.77 14.96
N VAL A 125 8.16 -16.47 14.35
CA VAL A 125 7.93 -17.76 13.66
C VAL A 125 7.54 -18.87 14.65
N PRO A 126 8.26 -19.09 15.77
CA PRO A 126 7.80 -20.01 16.82
C PRO A 126 6.37 -19.77 17.31
N VAL A 127 6.02 -18.49 17.58
CA VAL A 127 4.67 -18.10 17.95
C VAL A 127 3.69 -18.46 16.84
N TRP A 128 4.04 -18.18 15.59
CA TRP A 128 3.19 -18.50 14.44
C TRP A 128 2.91 -20.00 14.31
N CYS A 129 3.93 -20.85 14.44
CA CYS A 129 3.77 -22.31 14.44
C CYS A 129 2.82 -22.76 15.56
N ALA A 130 3.10 -22.32 16.80
CA ALA A 130 2.31 -22.72 17.97
C ALA A 130 0.85 -22.25 17.88
N VAL A 131 0.59 -21.03 17.39
CA VAL A 131 -0.77 -20.50 17.20
C VAL A 131 -1.53 -21.30 16.14
N ILE A 132 -0.90 -21.64 15.01
CA ILE A 132 -1.56 -22.44 13.97
C ILE A 132 -1.86 -23.85 14.48
N ASN A 133 -0.89 -24.52 15.09
CA ASN A 133 -1.09 -25.87 15.61
C ASN A 133 -2.23 -25.90 16.63
N ARG A 134 -2.24 -24.94 17.57
CA ARG A 134 -3.31 -24.81 18.56
C ARG A 134 -4.66 -24.48 17.91
N ALA A 135 -4.71 -23.57 16.94
CA ALA A 135 -5.95 -23.23 16.24
C ALA A 135 -6.52 -24.43 15.48
N VAL A 136 -5.68 -25.25 14.85
CA VAL A 136 -6.11 -26.48 14.18
C VAL A 136 -6.58 -27.52 15.20
N ALA A 137 -5.89 -27.68 16.33
CA ALA A 137 -6.34 -28.56 17.41
C ALA A 137 -7.72 -28.16 17.96
N LEU A 138 -8.00 -26.86 18.09
CA LEU A 138 -9.31 -26.34 18.48
C LEU A 138 -10.41 -26.64 17.45
N LEU A 139 -10.06 -26.66 16.15
CA LEU A 139 -11.01 -26.93 15.06
C LEU A 139 -11.25 -28.43 14.84
N TYR A 140 -10.31 -29.29 15.23
CA TYR A 140 -10.36 -30.75 15.03
C TYR A 140 -10.04 -31.49 16.35
N PRO A 141 -10.94 -31.42 17.34
CA PRO A 141 -10.71 -31.97 18.67
C PRO A 141 -10.60 -33.49 18.71
N GLU A 142 -11.07 -34.18 17.67
CA GLU A 142 -11.02 -35.64 17.54
C GLU A 142 -9.59 -36.19 17.38
N ARG A 143 -8.62 -35.33 17.05
CA ARG A 143 -7.24 -35.74 16.79
C ARG A 143 -6.38 -35.50 18.03
N GLU A 144 -5.88 -36.58 18.62
CA GLU A 144 -5.16 -36.54 19.91
C GLU A 144 -3.63 -36.35 19.81
N ASP A 145 -3.04 -36.41 18.61
CA ASP A 145 -1.58 -36.39 18.38
C ASP A 145 -1.01 -35.02 17.93
N TRP A 146 -1.70 -33.91 18.19
CA TRP A 146 -1.21 -32.58 17.82
C TRP A 146 -0.12 -32.07 18.76
N ASP A 147 1.02 -31.67 18.21
CA ASP A 147 2.03 -30.89 18.93
C ASP A 147 1.64 -29.41 18.97
N ASP A 148 1.25 -28.93 20.14
CA ASP A 148 0.81 -27.56 20.38
C ASP A 148 1.76 -26.74 21.28
N GLU A 149 3.01 -27.22 21.42
CA GLU A 149 4.03 -26.58 22.24
C GLU A 149 4.70 -25.39 21.56
N LEU A 150 5.25 -24.50 22.39
CA LEU A 150 6.01 -23.33 21.93
C LEU A 150 7.51 -23.61 21.96
N TYR A 151 8.11 -23.70 20.76
CA TYR A 151 9.53 -23.98 20.56
C TYR A 151 10.34 -22.72 20.23
N CYS A 152 10.89 -22.06 21.24
CA CYS A 152 11.83 -20.95 21.07
C CYS A 152 13.28 -21.41 21.25
N PRO A 153 14.26 -20.86 20.50
CA PRO A 153 15.67 -21.19 20.70
C PRO A 153 16.16 -20.77 22.11
N PRO A 154 16.61 -21.70 22.97
CA PRO A 154 16.92 -21.41 24.38
C PRO A 154 18.12 -20.48 24.56
N THR A 155 18.99 -20.37 23.55
CA THR A 155 20.14 -19.45 23.54
C THR A 155 19.75 -18.01 23.23
N SER A 156 18.50 -17.77 22.76
CA SER A 156 18.04 -16.48 22.26
C SER A 156 16.79 -15.97 22.95
N VAL A 157 16.04 -16.85 23.61
CA VAL A 157 14.82 -16.55 24.35
C VAL A 157 14.94 -17.21 25.72
N SER A 158 14.84 -16.41 26.78
CA SER A 158 14.91 -16.96 28.14
C SER A 158 13.67 -17.79 28.46
N GLU A 159 13.80 -18.73 29.39
CA GLU A 159 12.65 -19.56 29.81
C GLU A 159 11.50 -18.70 30.37
N GLN A 160 11.84 -17.64 31.11
CA GLN A 160 10.86 -16.68 31.61
C GLN A 160 10.10 -15.98 30.46
N GLU A 161 10.82 -15.54 29.42
CA GLU A 161 10.21 -14.93 28.23
C GLU A 161 9.32 -15.94 27.50
N ARG A 162 9.80 -17.17 27.32
CA ARG A 162 9.04 -18.26 26.67
C ARG A 162 7.72 -18.54 27.38
N VAL A 163 7.72 -18.62 28.71
CA VAL A 163 6.50 -18.82 29.51
C VAL A 163 5.51 -17.66 29.34
N GLN A 164 6.00 -16.42 29.32
CA GLN A 164 5.13 -15.24 29.10
C GLN A 164 4.52 -15.21 27.70
N ILE A 165 5.25 -15.66 26.68
CA ILE A 165 4.73 -15.82 25.31
C ILE A 165 3.70 -16.95 25.28
N LYS A 166 4.02 -18.11 25.87
CA LYS A 166 3.13 -19.29 25.89
C LYS A 166 1.75 -18.97 26.46
N ALA A 167 1.70 -18.16 27.52
CA ALA A 167 0.45 -17.72 28.14
C ALA A 167 -0.48 -16.92 27.19
N ARG A 168 0.03 -16.41 26.07
CA ARG A 168 -0.75 -15.65 25.08
C ARG A 168 -1.21 -16.48 23.87
N ILE A 169 -0.62 -17.65 23.66
CA ILE A 169 -0.86 -18.50 22.46
C ILE A 169 -2.34 -18.87 22.35
N GLU A 170 -2.97 -19.26 23.46
CA GLU A 170 -4.37 -19.69 23.48
C GLU A 170 -5.31 -18.61 22.93
N GLY A 171 -5.17 -17.36 23.41
CA GLY A 171 -6.00 -16.25 22.97
C GLY A 171 -5.84 -15.95 21.48
N TRP A 172 -4.63 -16.08 20.94
CA TRP A 172 -4.39 -15.90 19.50
C TRP A 172 -4.92 -17.06 18.67
N ALA A 173 -4.84 -18.29 19.16
CA ALA A 173 -5.37 -19.48 18.51
C ALA A 173 -6.90 -19.43 18.40
N VAL A 174 -7.59 -19.08 19.49
CA VAL A 174 -9.05 -18.87 19.49
C VAL A 174 -9.43 -17.75 18.52
N ALA A 175 -8.71 -16.63 18.52
CA ALA A 175 -8.98 -15.52 17.61
C ALA A 175 -8.73 -15.91 16.14
N LEU A 176 -7.70 -16.72 15.85
CA LEU A 176 -7.44 -17.22 14.50
C LEU A 176 -8.53 -18.20 14.05
N ALA A 177 -8.90 -19.16 14.89
CA ALA A 177 -9.97 -20.12 14.59
C ALA A 177 -11.31 -19.40 14.35
N GLY A 178 -11.64 -18.39 15.16
CA GLY A 178 -12.84 -17.56 15.01
C GLY A 178 -12.77 -16.54 13.86
N SER A 179 -11.58 -16.25 13.32
CA SER A 179 -11.42 -15.30 12.21
C SER A 179 -11.86 -15.85 10.85
N GLY A 180 -12.19 -17.14 10.77
CA GLY A 180 -12.76 -17.78 9.57
C GLY A 180 -14.20 -17.36 9.26
N ASP A 181 -14.88 -16.66 10.17
CA ASP A 181 -16.21 -16.06 9.97
C ASP A 181 -16.13 -14.72 9.20
N ASP A 182 -15.27 -14.67 8.20
CA ASP A 182 -15.13 -13.55 7.29
C ASP A 182 -16.12 -13.71 6.13
N HIS A 183 -16.94 -12.69 5.91
CA HIS A 183 -17.89 -12.61 4.80
C HIS A 183 -17.27 -12.83 3.42
N GLU A 184 -15.95 -12.64 3.25
CA GLU A 184 -15.25 -12.94 2.00
C GLU A 184 -15.19 -14.45 1.69
N LEU A 185 -15.21 -15.33 2.70
CA LEU A 185 -15.10 -16.79 2.55
C LEU A 185 -16.47 -17.47 2.35
N TRP A 186 -17.52 -17.02 3.04
CA TRP A 186 -18.88 -17.58 2.88
C TRP A 186 -19.77 -16.80 1.90
N GLY A 187 -19.46 -15.52 1.66
CA GLY A 187 -20.33 -14.63 0.89
C GLY A 187 -20.39 -14.92 -0.61
N MET A 188 -19.52 -15.78 -1.17
CA MET A 188 -19.50 -16.11 -2.61
C MET A 188 -19.47 -14.87 -3.52
N GLY A 189 -18.83 -13.78 -3.08
CA GLY A 189 -18.80 -12.50 -3.80
C GLY A 189 -20.03 -11.60 -3.60
N LEU A 190 -20.97 -11.98 -2.75
CA LEU A 190 -22.11 -11.17 -2.33
C LEU A 190 -21.64 -9.99 -1.47
N THR A 191 -21.90 -8.77 -1.92
CA THR A 191 -21.62 -7.56 -1.14
C THR A 191 -22.83 -7.18 -0.27
N PRO A 192 -22.65 -6.38 0.79
CA PRO A 192 -23.77 -5.92 1.63
C PRO A 192 -24.88 -5.24 0.82
N GLN A 193 -24.52 -4.45 -0.20
CA GLN A 193 -25.49 -3.80 -1.08
C GLN A 193 -26.32 -4.82 -1.87
N LEU A 194 -25.66 -5.83 -2.48
CA LEU A 194 -26.36 -6.88 -3.21
C LEU A 194 -27.27 -7.70 -2.30
N PHE A 195 -26.85 -7.95 -1.06
CA PHE A 195 -27.70 -8.59 -0.06
C PHE A 195 -28.97 -7.78 0.20
N TRP A 196 -28.85 -6.49 0.50
CA TRP A 196 -30.02 -5.65 0.81
C TRP A 196 -30.94 -5.45 -0.40
N GLU A 197 -30.39 -5.29 -1.61
CA GLU A 197 -31.16 -5.21 -2.85
C GLU A 197 -31.93 -6.51 -3.17
N ASN A 198 -31.46 -7.67 -2.67
CA ASN A 198 -32.04 -8.98 -2.97
C ASN A 198 -32.47 -9.74 -1.71
N LYS A 199 -32.70 -9.04 -0.59
CA LYS A 199 -32.87 -9.66 0.74
C LYS A 199 -34.00 -10.67 0.79
N GLU A 200 -35.17 -10.31 0.27
CA GLU A 200 -36.34 -11.20 0.29
C GLU A 200 -36.11 -12.45 -0.56
N LYS A 201 -35.43 -12.31 -1.70
CA LYS A 201 -35.10 -13.43 -2.60
C LYS A 201 -34.06 -14.37 -1.99
N LEU A 202 -33.05 -13.82 -1.30
CA LEU A 202 -32.00 -14.59 -0.63
C LEU A 202 -32.54 -15.31 0.61
N LEU A 203 -33.42 -14.69 1.39
CA LEU A 203 -34.02 -15.30 2.58
C LEU A 203 -35.18 -16.24 2.27
N GLY A 204 -35.79 -16.11 1.09
CA GLY A 204 -36.93 -16.92 0.65
C GLY A 204 -36.59 -18.15 -0.17
N CYS A 205 -35.33 -18.34 -0.61
CA CYS A 205 -34.95 -19.51 -1.42
C CYS A 205 -34.58 -20.72 -0.55
N ALA A 206 -34.70 -21.92 -1.13
CA ALA A 206 -34.30 -23.15 -0.45
C ALA A 206 -32.78 -23.21 -0.21
N ARG A 207 -32.35 -23.96 0.81
CA ARG A 207 -30.94 -24.01 1.26
C ARG A 207 -29.99 -24.51 0.18
N ASP A 208 -30.43 -25.48 -0.61
CA ASP A 208 -29.71 -26.09 -1.74
C ASP A 208 -29.65 -25.17 -2.97
N GLU A 209 -30.61 -24.27 -3.12
CA GLU A 209 -30.67 -23.30 -4.22
C GLU A 209 -29.88 -22.00 -3.94
N LEU A 210 -29.69 -21.67 -2.66
CA LEU A 210 -29.06 -20.41 -2.22
C LEU A 210 -27.69 -20.14 -2.88
N PRO A 211 -26.76 -21.11 -3.01
CA PRO A 211 -25.49 -20.88 -3.70
C PRO A 211 -25.67 -20.47 -5.17
N HIS A 212 -26.66 -21.03 -5.86
CA HIS A 212 -26.96 -20.69 -7.26
C HIS A 212 -27.56 -19.29 -7.37
N VAL A 213 -28.47 -18.94 -6.47
CA VAL A 213 -29.10 -17.61 -6.40
C VAL A 213 -28.06 -16.53 -6.12
N VAL A 214 -27.15 -16.75 -5.17
CA VAL A 214 -26.05 -15.82 -4.85
C VAL A 214 -25.16 -15.61 -6.08
N ASN A 215 -24.73 -16.69 -6.74
CA ASN A 215 -23.91 -16.59 -7.96
C ASN A 215 -24.61 -15.82 -9.09
N ALA A 216 -25.91 -16.03 -9.28
CA ALA A 216 -26.69 -15.31 -10.29
C ALA A 216 -26.78 -13.80 -9.98
N ILE A 217 -27.00 -13.43 -8.72
CA ILE A 217 -27.03 -12.02 -8.28
C ILE A 217 -25.67 -11.35 -8.50
N VAL A 218 -24.59 -12.02 -8.11
CA VAL A 218 -23.22 -11.51 -8.27
C VAL A 218 -22.85 -11.40 -9.75
N ALA A 219 -23.24 -12.36 -10.59
CA ALA A 219 -23.01 -12.31 -12.03
C ALA A 219 -23.81 -11.17 -12.70
N ALA A 220 -25.08 -10.99 -12.33
CA ALA A 220 -25.91 -9.89 -12.84
C ALA A 220 -25.37 -8.51 -12.43
N ALA A 221 -24.77 -8.38 -11.25
CA ALA A 221 -24.14 -7.15 -10.79
C ALA A 221 -22.84 -6.81 -11.56
N LYS A 222 -22.18 -7.82 -12.14
CA LYS A 222 -20.99 -7.66 -12.99
C LYS A 222 -21.35 -7.24 -14.42
N LEU A 223 -22.60 -7.39 -14.85
CA LEU A 223 -23.06 -6.89 -16.14
C LEU A 223 -23.16 -5.34 -16.09
N PRO A 224 -22.67 -4.63 -17.11
CA PRO A 224 -22.82 -3.18 -17.16
C PRO A 224 -24.30 -2.80 -17.21
N ARG A 225 -24.82 -2.21 -16.12
CA ARG A 225 -26.18 -1.64 -16.08
C ARG A 225 -26.26 -0.49 -17.10
N ALA A 226 -27.17 -0.61 -18.06
CA ALA A 226 -27.51 0.46 -19.00
C ALA A 226 -28.27 1.57 -18.25
N GLY A 227 -27.60 2.66 -17.90
CA GLY A 227 -28.24 3.82 -17.27
C GLY A 227 -27.29 5.01 -17.15
N GLY A 228 -27.69 6.17 -17.64
CA GLY A 228 -26.91 7.42 -17.66
C GLY A 228 -26.73 8.11 -16.29
N ALA A 229 -26.91 7.38 -15.18
CA ALA A 229 -26.78 7.90 -13.82
C ALA A 229 -25.64 7.20 -13.08
N TRP A 230 -25.00 7.91 -12.15
CA TRP A 230 -23.98 7.35 -11.27
C TRP A 230 -24.57 6.21 -10.42
N LYS A 231 -23.88 5.06 -10.33
CA LYS A 231 -24.31 3.97 -9.41
C LYS A 231 -24.18 4.40 -7.96
N ASN A 232 -23.06 5.05 -7.64
CA ASN A 232 -22.81 5.75 -6.39
C ASN A 232 -22.36 7.18 -6.72
N GLN A 233 -22.91 8.18 -6.03
CA GLN A 233 -22.57 9.57 -6.29
C GLN A 233 -21.09 9.86 -5.97
N PRO A 234 -20.40 10.69 -6.78
CA PRO A 234 -19.07 11.17 -6.45
C PRO A 234 -19.05 11.85 -5.08
N SER A 235 -18.02 11.58 -4.28
CA SER A 235 -17.87 12.15 -2.93
C SER A 235 -17.24 13.55 -3.02
N PRO A 236 -17.98 14.65 -2.75
CA PRO A 236 -17.40 15.99 -2.74
C PRO A 236 -16.51 16.19 -1.52
N ILE A 237 -15.34 16.80 -1.70
CA ILE A 237 -14.44 17.12 -0.59
C ILE A 237 -14.96 18.39 0.09
N SER A 238 -15.55 18.23 1.28
CA SER A 238 -16.21 19.31 2.01
C SER A 238 -15.27 20.47 2.34
N ALA A 239 -14.01 20.18 2.64
CA ALA A 239 -13.00 21.19 2.98
C ALA A 239 -12.76 22.21 1.86
N VAL A 240 -13.06 21.86 0.59
CA VAL A 240 -12.95 22.76 -0.56
C VAL A 240 -14.31 23.04 -1.21
N ARG A 241 -15.39 22.94 -0.43
CA ARG A 241 -16.76 23.25 -0.86
C ARG A 241 -17.19 22.50 -2.13
N GLY A 242 -16.74 21.24 -2.27
CA GLY A 242 -17.07 20.40 -3.41
C GLY A 242 -16.37 20.74 -4.73
N ARG A 243 -15.35 21.63 -4.73
CA ARG A 243 -14.54 21.93 -5.93
C ARG A 243 -13.72 20.73 -6.42
N LEU A 244 -13.47 19.77 -5.55
CA LEU A 244 -12.89 18.46 -5.86
C LEU A 244 -13.83 17.35 -5.39
N LEU A 245 -13.99 16.33 -6.22
CA LEU A 245 -14.79 15.13 -5.95
C LEU A 245 -13.97 13.87 -6.25
N ILE A 246 -14.27 12.78 -5.55
CA ILE A 246 -13.66 11.47 -5.79
C ILE A 246 -14.74 10.44 -6.09
N ALA A 247 -14.54 9.64 -7.14
CA ALA A 247 -15.44 8.54 -7.49
C ALA A 247 -14.68 7.27 -7.94
N ALA A 248 -15.41 6.17 -8.10
CA ALA A 248 -14.87 4.94 -8.67
C ALA A 248 -15.34 4.78 -10.12
N VAL A 249 -14.46 4.24 -10.98
CA VAL A 249 -14.77 3.97 -12.40
C VAL A 249 -16.00 3.06 -12.57
N PRO A 250 -16.20 1.98 -11.77
CA PRO A 250 -17.40 1.15 -11.87
C PRO A 250 -18.72 1.88 -11.60
N ASP A 251 -18.67 3.04 -10.94
CA ASP A 251 -19.83 3.87 -10.60
C ASP A 251 -20.17 4.91 -11.69
N MET A 252 -19.26 5.14 -12.64
CA MET A 252 -19.41 6.17 -13.67
C MET A 252 -20.58 5.86 -14.61
N PRO A 253 -21.38 6.88 -14.99
CA PRO A 253 -22.34 6.74 -16.08
C PRO A 253 -21.61 6.56 -17.42
N ALA A 254 -22.30 5.96 -18.41
CA ALA A 254 -21.75 5.79 -19.76
C ALA A 254 -21.38 7.14 -20.42
N ILE A 255 -22.18 8.18 -20.16
CA ILE A 255 -21.93 9.55 -20.61
C ILE A 255 -21.69 10.41 -19.37
N LEU A 256 -20.52 11.05 -19.30
CA LEU A 256 -20.18 11.93 -18.19
C LEU A 256 -20.89 13.28 -18.35
N PRO A 257 -21.66 13.72 -17.36
CA PRO A 257 -22.38 14.98 -17.46
C PRO A 257 -21.42 16.17 -17.38
N LYS A 258 -21.67 17.22 -18.18
CA LYS A 258 -20.89 18.48 -18.08
C LYS A 258 -21.33 19.37 -16.92
N THR A 259 -22.49 19.09 -16.33
CA THR A 259 -23.10 19.85 -15.24
C THR A 259 -23.74 18.88 -14.24
N GLN A 260 -23.60 19.12 -12.94
CA GLN A 260 -24.35 18.35 -11.93
C GLN A 260 -25.69 19.05 -11.61
N PRO A 261 -26.79 18.30 -11.34
CA PRO A 261 -28.11 18.88 -11.07
C PRO A 261 -28.18 19.88 -9.91
N HIS A 262 -27.16 19.91 -9.05
CA HIS A 262 -27.10 20.71 -7.82
C HIS A 262 -25.88 21.64 -7.74
N MET A 263 -25.13 21.83 -8.82
CA MET A 263 -24.01 22.78 -8.88
C MET A 263 -24.17 23.74 -10.07
N GLU A 264 -24.00 25.03 -9.82
CA GLU A 264 -23.96 26.06 -10.87
C GLU A 264 -22.70 25.97 -11.75
N SER A 265 -21.66 25.28 -11.27
CA SER A 265 -20.39 25.11 -11.98
C SER A 265 -20.35 23.86 -12.86
N SER A 266 -19.73 23.99 -14.03
CA SER A 266 -19.43 22.85 -14.91
C SER A 266 -18.48 21.88 -14.21
N ILE A 267 -18.52 20.60 -14.58
CA ILE A 267 -17.66 19.57 -14.01
C ILE A 267 -16.70 19.01 -15.07
N SER A 268 -15.46 18.77 -14.67
CA SER A 268 -14.44 18.13 -15.51
C SER A 268 -13.85 16.92 -14.81
N TYR A 269 -13.34 15.97 -15.59
CA TYR A 269 -13.01 14.64 -15.10
C TYR A 269 -11.56 14.30 -15.32
N VAL A 270 -10.93 13.70 -14.31
CA VAL A 270 -9.66 12.98 -14.46
C VAL A 270 -9.92 11.51 -14.17
N VAL A 271 -9.74 10.65 -15.15
CA VAL A 271 -10.04 9.21 -15.07
C VAL A 271 -8.74 8.42 -15.15
N VAL A 272 -8.44 7.66 -14.11
CA VAL A 272 -7.22 6.85 -14.02
C VAL A 272 -7.63 5.39 -13.85
N SER A 273 -7.53 4.59 -14.90
CA SER A 273 -8.10 3.23 -14.92
C SER A 273 -7.19 2.22 -15.62
N THR A 274 -7.26 0.96 -15.19
CA THR A 274 -6.60 -0.14 -15.88
C THR A 274 -7.29 -0.52 -17.20
N ASN A 275 -8.62 -0.46 -17.18
CA ASN A 275 -9.49 -0.66 -18.34
C ASN A 275 -10.45 0.53 -18.42
N PRO A 276 -10.00 1.69 -18.93
CA PRO A 276 -10.87 2.84 -19.05
C PRO A 276 -12.08 2.49 -19.93
N PRO A 277 -13.31 2.90 -19.55
CA PRO A 277 -14.50 2.59 -20.34
C PRO A 277 -14.33 3.14 -21.77
N PRO A 278 -14.72 2.36 -22.80
CA PRO A 278 -14.49 2.73 -24.20
C PRO A 278 -15.17 4.06 -24.54
N THR A 279 -14.46 4.87 -25.33
CA THR A 279 -14.98 6.11 -25.93
C THR A 279 -15.76 5.79 -27.19
N GLU A 280 -16.65 6.70 -27.61
CA GLU A 280 -17.37 6.62 -28.90
C GLU A 280 -16.41 6.63 -30.10
N ASP A 281 -15.21 7.22 -29.93
CA ASP A 281 -14.12 7.16 -30.89
C ASP A 281 -13.17 6.01 -30.55
N GLY A 282 -13.05 5.04 -31.45
CA GLY A 282 -12.26 3.82 -31.25
C GLY A 282 -10.74 4.05 -31.12
N ASP A 283 -10.17 3.18 -30.28
CA ASP A 283 -8.80 2.65 -30.28
C ASP A 283 -7.63 3.38 -29.54
N ALA A 284 -6.64 2.53 -29.25
CA ALA A 284 -5.58 2.52 -28.25
C ALA A 284 -4.64 3.74 -28.15
N GLY A 285 -4.64 4.39 -26.99
CA GLY A 285 -3.60 5.31 -26.53
C GLY A 285 -3.46 5.32 -25.00
N THR A 286 -2.29 5.68 -24.48
CA THR A 286 -1.98 5.73 -23.02
C THR A 286 -2.60 6.94 -22.31
N THR A 287 -2.80 8.05 -23.02
CA THR A 287 -3.46 9.27 -22.53
C THR A 287 -4.40 9.81 -23.61
N GLN A 288 -5.64 10.13 -23.24
CA GLN A 288 -6.61 10.80 -24.13
C GLN A 288 -7.21 12.01 -23.43
N THR A 289 -7.19 13.17 -24.10
CA THR A 289 -7.76 14.42 -23.58
C THR A 289 -8.90 14.87 -24.49
N GLN A 290 -10.11 14.88 -23.95
CA GLN A 290 -11.27 15.59 -24.50
C GLN A 290 -11.48 16.88 -23.71
N ASP A 291 -12.24 17.84 -24.26
CA ASP A 291 -12.39 19.19 -23.69
C ASP A 291 -12.65 19.21 -22.17
N HIS A 292 -13.46 18.30 -21.63
CA HIS A 292 -13.79 18.25 -20.19
C HIS A 292 -13.34 16.95 -19.48
N ILE A 293 -12.60 16.07 -20.16
CA ILE A 293 -12.20 14.75 -19.63
C ILE A 293 -10.73 14.45 -19.98
N LEU A 294 -9.92 14.17 -18.97
CA LEU A 294 -8.57 13.64 -19.11
C LEU A 294 -8.54 12.18 -18.67
N ARG A 295 -8.05 11.28 -19.53
CA ARG A 295 -8.01 9.82 -19.28
C ARG A 295 -6.58 9.29 -19.31
N PHE A 296 -6.25 8.45 -18.33
CA PHE A 296 -5.01 7.69 -18.25
C PHE A 296 -5.29 6.20 -18.17
N ARG A 297 -4.54 5.41 -18.95
CA ARG A 297 -4.46 3.96 -18.77
C ARG A 297 -3.31 3.61 -17.82
N MET A 298 -3.57 2.78 -16.81
CA MET A 298 -2.54 2.23 -15.92
C MET A 298 -2.48 0.71 -16.08
N ALA A 299 -1.30 0.08 -16.18
CA ALA A 299 -1.20 -1.38 -16.07
C ALA A 299 -0.97 -1.79 -14.60
N GLU A 300 -0.95 -3.09 -14.32
CA GLU A 300 -0.51 -3.61 -13.02
C GLU A 300 1.03 -3.82 -13.03
N GLY A 301 1.78 -3.07 -12.22
CA GLY A 301 3.22 -3.31 -12.06
C GLY A 301 4.10 -2.14 -11.57
N LYS A 302 5.43 -2.38 -11.53
CA LYS A 302 6.45 -1.39 -11.14
C LYS A 302 6.60 -0.23 -12.15
N LYS A 303 6.38 -0.50 -13.45
CA LYS A 303 6.44 0.52 -14.52
C LYS A 303 5.35 1.58 -14.35
N ASP A 304 4.19 1.19 -13.80
CA ASP A 304 3.05 2.07 -13.59
C ASP A 304 3.23 3.08 -12.46
N GLN A 305 4.11 2.79 -11.49
CA GLN A 305 4.44 3.74 -10.42
C GLN A 305 5.24 4.93 -10.94
N LEU A 306 6.11 4.69 -11.93
CA LEU A 306 6.86 5.75 -12.61
C LEU A 306 5.95 6.51 -13.57
N HIS A 307 5.06 5.82 -14.28
CA HIS A 307 4.03 6.48 -15.11
C HIS A 307 3.13 7.40 -14.27
N PHE A 308 2.70 6.93 -13.09
CA PHE A 308 1.91 7.76 -12.17
C PHE A 308 2.66 9.03 -11.75
N LEU A 309 3.96 8.92 -11.46
CA LEU A 309 4.80 10.05 -11.05
C LEU A 309 5.15 11.01 -12.21
N ARG A 310 5.48 10.47 -13.38
CA ARG A 310 6.06 11.22 -14.51
C ARG A 310 5.04 11.75 -15.51
N SER A 311 3.85 11.14 -15.57
CA SER A 311 2.81 11.49 -16.54
C SER A 311 1.50 11.83 -15.83
N VAL A 312 0.92 10.88 -15.07
CA VAL A 312 -0.42 11.06 -14.48
C VAL A 312 -0.46 12.28 -13.55
N LEU A 313 0.46 12.41 -12.59
CA LEU A 313 0.46 13.55 -11.67
C LEU A 313 0.71 14.89 -12.38
N PRO A 314 1.79 15.09 -13.17
CA PRO A 314 2.02 16.36 -13.88
C PRO A 314 0.87 16.79 -14.79
N GLU A 315 0.41 15.89 -15.65
CA GLU A 315 -0.63 16.20 -16.65
C GLU A 315 -2.00 16.43 -15.97
N SER A 316 -2.32 15.64 -14.94
CA SER A 316 -3.52 15.88 -14.13
C SER A 316 -3.47 17.24 -13.46
N MET A 317 -2.33 17.63 -12.88
CA MET A 317 -2.20 18.92 -12.21
C MET A 317 -2.39 20.08 -13.19
N GLN A 318 -1.78 20.00 -14.38
CA GLN A 318 -1.97 21.01 -15.43
C GLN A 318 -3.44 21.12 -15.85
N PHE A 319 -4.12 20.00 -16.11
CA PHE A 319 -5.53 19.98 -16.48
C PHE A 319 -6.44 20.52 -15.38
N ILE A 320 -6.22 20.07 -14.13
CA ILE A 320 -6.98 20.49 -12.95
C ILE A 320 -6.86 22.00 -12.74
N ARG A 321 -5.64 22.54 -12.83
CA ARG A 321 -5.39 23.98 -12.73
C ARG A 321 -6.21 24.76 -13.76
N THR A 322 -6.15 24.38 -15.03
CA THR A 322 -6.86 25.08 -16.10
C THR A 322 -8.37 25.04 -15.88
N LYS A 323 -8.92 23.88 -15.51
CA LYS A 323 -10.37 23.72 -15.31
C LYS A 323 -10.87 24.38 -14.03
N LEU A 324 -10.08 24.37 -12.94
CA LEU A 324 -10.42 25.13 -11.73
C LEU A 324 -10.45 26.65 -11.99
N ALA A 325 -9.51 27.17 -12.78
CA ALA A 325 -9.46 28.59 -13.17
C ALA A 325 -10.68 28.99 -14.03
N MET A 326 -11.20 28.07 -14.85
CA MET A 326 -12.45 28.26 -15.60
C MET A 326 -13.71 28.17 -14.73
N GLY A 327 -13.56 27.96 -13.41
CA GLY A 327 -14.71 27.82 -12.53
C GLY A 327 -15.28 26.40 -12.47
N ASN A 328 -14.65 25.39 -13.06
CA ASN A 328 -15.16 24.02 -13.02
C ASN A 328 -14.88 23.34 -11.68
N ALA A 329 -15.78 22.47 -11.24
CA ALA A 329 -15.47 21.43 -10.27
C ALA A 329 -14.73 20.27 -10.96
N ILE A 330 -13.91 19.54 -10.20
CA ILE A 330 -13.10 18.44 -10.73
C ILE A 330 -13.48 17.13 -10.05
N CYS A 331 -13.87 16.12 -10.82
CA CYS A 331 -14.08 14.76 -10.33
C CYS A 331 -12.93 13.85 -10.75
N VAL A 332 -12.24 13.29 -9.76
CA VAL A 332 -11.13 12.36 -9.97
C VAL A 332 -11.61 10.93 -9.74
N CYS A 333 -11.49 10.09 -10.77
CA CYS A 333 -11.98 8.71 -10.77
C CYS A 333 -10.80 7.73 -10.87
N CYS A 334 -10.87 6.62 -10.12
CA CYS A 334 -10.03 5.45 -10.39
C CYS A 334 -10.78 4.14 -10.20
N ASP A 335 -10.19 3.00 -10.55
CA ASP A 335 -10.88 1.69 -10.55
C ASP A 335 -11.60 1.38 -9.23
N SER A 336 -11.00 1.71 -8.10
CA SER A 336 -11.62 1.52 -6.77
C SER A 336 -12.23 2.80 -6.18
N GLY A 337 -11.81 3.97 -6.66
CA GLY A 337 -12.05 5.25 -6.00
C GLY A 337 -11.35 5.38 -4.63
N LYS A 338 -10.36 4.52 -4.33
CA LYS A 338 -9.70 4.46 -3.00
C LYS A 338 -8.20 4.74 -3.04
N ASP A 339 -7.55 4.68 -4.21
CA ASP A 339 -6.08 4.77 -4.33
C ASP A 339 -5.60 5.89 -5.28
N ALA A 340 -5.45 5.62 -6.58
CA ALA A 340 -4.86 6.58 -7.52
C ALA A 340 -5.62 7.92 -7.59
N SER A 341 -6.96 7.88 -7.53
CA SER A 341 -7.79 9.09 -7.48
C SER A 341 -7.55 9.90 -6.21
N VAL A 342 -7.32 9.24 -5.07
CA VAL A 342 -6.94 9.90 -3.81
C VAL A 342 -5.57 10.57 -3.95
N GLY A 343 -4.61 9.90 -4.62
CA GLY A 343 -3.28 10.48 -4.87
C GLY A 343 -3.32 11.75 -5.71
N VAL A 344 -4.08 11.74 -6.82
CA VAL A 344 -4.25 12.92 -7.68
C VAL A 344 -4.99 14.03 -6.95
N ALA A 345 -6.10 13.73 -6.26
CA ALA A 345 -6.84 14.72 -5.47
C ALA A 345 -5.98 15.33 -4.36
N LEU A 346 -5.14 14.53 -3.71
CA LEU A 346 -4.22 14.98 -2.66
C LEU A 346 -3.19 15.98 -3.19
N ALA A 347 -2.61 15.72 -4.37
CA ALA A 347 -1.69 16.65 -5.02
C ALA A 347 -2.40 17.97 -5.39
N ALA A 348 -3.60 17.90 -5.95
CA ALA A 348 -4.39 19.08 -6.30
C ALA A 348 -4.76 19.93 -5.07
N LEU A 349 -5.17 19.27 -3.99
CA LEU A 349 -5.47 19.93 -2.70
C LEU A 349 -4.26 20.67 -2.12
N GLN A 350 -3.07 20.08 -2.23
CA GLN A 350 -1.85 20.69 -1.71
C GLN A 350 -1.40 21.88 -2.56
N LEU A 351 -1.55 21.80 -3.88
CA LEU A 351 -1.04 22.81 -4.80
C LEU A 351 -1.99 23.99 -4.98
N TYR A 352 -3.30 23.75 -5.02
CA TYR A 352 -4.26 24.77 -5.48
C TYR A 352 -5.14 25.34 -4.38
N PHE A 353 -5.17 24.73 -3.19
CA PHE A 353 -6.03 25.18 -2.09
C PHE A 353 -5.20 25.62 -0.87
N ASP A 354 -5.66 26.68 -0.20
CA ASP A 354 -5.10 27.13 1.09
C ASP A 354 -5.58 26.25 2.25
N ASP A 355 -5.28 26.64 3.49
CA ASP A 355 -5.64 25.87 4.69
C ASP A 355 -7.11 26.05 5.12
N GLU A 356 -7.76 27.06 4.57
CA GLU A 356 -9.15 27.45 4.75
C GLU A 356 -10.04 26.86 3.65
N GLY A 357 -9.45 26.22 2.64
CA GLY A 357 -10.14 25.56 1.55
C GLY A 357 -10.49 26.47 0.38
N ASN A 358 -9.96 27.69 0.33
CA ASN A 358 -10.13 28.59 -0.80
C ASN A 358 -9.13 28.26 -1.91
N LEU A 359 -9.56 28.51 -3.14
CA LEU A 359 -8.70 28.38 -4.32
C LEU A 359 -7.65 29.52 -4.29
N ARG A 360 -6.38 29.19 -4.44
CA ARG A 360 -5.29 30.17 -4.43
C ARG A 360 -5.39 31.09 -5.67
N SER A 361 -5.26 32.40 -5.46
CA SER A 361 -5.45 33.46 -6.48
C SER A 361 -4.40 33.48 -7.60
N SER A 362 -3.30 32.72 -7.51
CA SER A 362 -2.26 32.65 -8.56
C SER A 362 -2.66 31.86 -9.81
N LEU A 363 -3.93 31.46 -9.92
CA LEU A 363 -4.50 30.76 -11.07
C LEU A 363 -5.10 31.72 -12.12
N ASP A 364 -5.20 33.01 -11.80
CA ASP A 364 -5.75 34.03 -12.68
C ASP A 364 -4.85 34.24 -13.90
N GLY A 365 -5.42 34.02 -15.09
CA GLY A 365 -4.76 33.96 -16.40
C GLY A 365 -4.18 35.28 -16.92
N THR A 366 -3.55 36.10 -16.07
CA THR A 366 -2.59 37.10 -16.54
C THR A 366 -1.24 36.44 -16.74
N THR A 367 -0.50 36.89 -17.75
CA THR A 367 0.80 36.38 -18.23
C THR A 367 1.86 36.20 -17.14
N GLN A 368 1.62 36.70 -15.92
CA GLN A 368 2.40 36.43 -14.70
C GLN A 368 2.35 34.96 -14.22
N GLY A 369 1.27 34.20 -14.52
CA GLY A 369 1.08 32.81 -14.06
C GLY A 369 1.79 31.76 -14.91
N MET A 370 2.07 32.06 -16.19
CA MET A 370 2.94 31.22 -17.04
C MET A 370 4.36 31.15 -16.49
N ILE A 371 4.79 32.23 -15.84
CA ILE A 371 6.14 32.34 -15.32
C ILE A 371 6.29 31.68 -13.94
N TYR A 372 5.23 31.16 -13.30
CA TYR A 372 5.34 30.64 -11.92
C TYR A 372 5.98 29.26 -11.84
N LEU A 373 5.75 28.37 -12.81
CA LEU A 373 6.53 27.14 -12.90
C LEU A 373 7.93 27.40 -13.47
N GLU A 374 8.11 28.32 -14.43
CA GLU A 374 9.43 28.61 -15.01
C GLU A 374 10.34 29.51 -14.14
N LEU A 375 9.81 30.40 -13.29
CA LEU A 375 10.61 31.22 -12.35
C LEU A 375 11.02 30.43 -11.12
N CYS A 376 10.20 29.48 -10.65
CA CYS A 376 10.65 28.50 -9.65
C CYS A 376 11.81 27.63 -10.18
N TYR A 377 11.95 27.51 -11.51
CA TYR A 377 13.06 26.84 -12.17
C TYR A 377 14.33 27.72 -12.29
N PHE A 378 14.25 29.06 -12.19
CA PHE A 378 15.37 29.97 -12.49
C PHE A 378 15.90 30.80 -11.31
N TYR A 379 15.07 31.25 -10.35
CA TYR A 379 15.52 32.09 -9.22
C TYR A 379 15.41 31.37 -7.87
N ALA A 380 16.42 30.57 -7.53
CA ALA A 380 16.60 29.99 -6.19
C ALA A 380 17.12 31.02 -5.16
N SER A 381 16.60 32.25 -5.14
CA SER A 381 17.17 33.33 -4.32
C SER A 381 16.20 34.41 -3.81
N GLN A 382 14.87 34.17 -3.79
CA GLN A 382 13.90 35.02 -3.07
C GLN A 382 12.89 34.13 -2.29
N PRO A 383 12.68 34.30 -0.96
CA PRO A 383 12.10 33.24 -0.11
C PRO A 383 10.58 33.29 0.13
N GLU A 384 9.84 34.27 -0.40
CA GLU A 384 8.52 34.59 0.20
C GLU A 384 7.29 33.91 -0.39
N ILE A 385 7.37 33.15 -1.49
CA ILE A 385 6.19 32.41 -2.00
C ILE A 385 6.58 31.04 -2.58
N VAL A 386 7.19 30.19 -1.75
CA VAL A 386 7.24 28.75 -2.02
C VAL A 386 6.04 28.11 -1.32
N VAL A 387 5.20 27.39 -2.07
CA VAL A 387 4.20 26.50 -1.45
C VAL A 387 4.99 25.43 -0.70
N HIS A 388 5.27 25.67 0.58
CA HIS A 388 5.98 24.73 1.44
C HIS A 388 5.06 23.55 1.74
N ALA A 389 4.98 22.60 0.80
CA ALA A 389 4.44 21.30 1.08
C ALA A 389 5.31 20.65 2.17
N SER A 390 4.70 20.25 3.26
CA SER A 390 5.34 19.49 4.33
C SER A 390 4.61 18.15 4.47
N LYS A 391 5.26 17.17 5.12
CA LYS A 391 4.59 15.89 5.42
C LYS A 391 3.32 16.09 6.26
N GLU A 392 3.31 17.13 7.10
CA GLU A 392 2.17 17.47 7.94
C GLU A 392 1.04 18.12 7.14
N SER A 393 1.34 19.04 6.21
CA SER A 393 0.34 19.66 5.35
C SER A 393 -0.31 18.61 4.43
N ILE A 394 0.48 17.71 3.86
CA ILE A 394 -0.02 16.59 3.04
C ILE A 394 -0.90 15.66 3.88
N LYS A 395 -0.51 15.37 5.13
CA LYS A 395 -1.34 14.57 6.04
C LYS A 395 -2.68 15.25 6.35
N LYS A 396 -2.69 16.57 6.56
CA LYS A 396 -3.91 17.37 6.75
C LYS A 396 -4.82 17.30 5.53
N ARG A 397 -4.29 17.45 4.32
CA ARG A 397 -5.07 17.30 3.07
C ARG A 397 -5.62 15.88 2.89
N LEU A 398 -4.86 14.85 3.26
CA LEU A 398 -5.35 13.48 3.25
C LEU A 398 -6.49 13.26 4.25
N GLN A 399 -6.43 13.86 5.43
CA GLN A 399 -7.54 13.82 6.40
C GLN A 399 -8.82 14.45 5.82
N TRP A 400 -8.73 15.54 5.07
CA TRP A 400 -9.89 16.14 4.39
C TRP A 400 -10.56 15.17 3.41
N ILE A 401 -9.75 14.40 2.68
CA ILE A 401 -10.25 13.35 1.78
C ILE A 401 -10.93 12.24 2.59
N ILE A 402 -10.27 11.72 3.63
CA ILE A 402 -10.80 10.61 4.45
C ILE A 402 -12.11 11.01 5.15
N SER A 403 -12.22 12.25 5.66
CA SER A 403 -13.45 12.74 6.26
C SER A 403 -14.61 12.80 5.27
N SER A 404 -14.33 13.04 3.98
CA SER A 404 -15.36 13.12 2.93
C SER A 404 -15.63 11.75 2.27
N ARG A 405 -14.66 10.84 2.33
CA ARG A 405 -14.73 9.47 1.79
C ARG A 405 -13.98 8.52 2.74
N PRO A 406 -14.65 7.96 3.76
CA PRO A 406 -14.01 7.10 4.77
C PRO A 406 -13.31 5.86 4.20
N GLU A 407 -13.74 5.40 3.02
CA GLU A 407 -13.15 4.28 2.29
C GLU A 407 -11.82 4.62 1.59
N ALA A 408 -11.41 5.89 1.57
CA ALA A 408 -10.15 6.33 0.97
C ALA A 408 -8.97 5.62 1.67
N ASN A 409 -8.21 4.85 0.90
CA ASN A 409 -7.13 4.02 1.42
C ASN A 409 -5.96 4.01 0.41
N PRO A 410 -5.28 5.16 0.19
CA PRO A 410 -4.20 5.23 -0.77
C PRO A 410 -3.04 4.33 -0.35
N SER A 411 -2.52 3.56 -1.30
CA SER A 411 -1.43 2.66 -1.05
C SER A 411 -0.17 3.44 -0.63
N ARG A 412 0.72 2.79 0.13
CA ARG A 412 2.02 3.39 0.50
C ARG A 412 2.82 3.81 -0.72
N VAL A 413 2.62 3.12 -1.84
CA VAL A 413 3.25 3.41 -3.13
C VAL A 413 2.71 4.73 -3.68
N THR A 414 1.40 4.89 -3.78
CA THR A 414 0.75 6.14 -4.23
C THR A 414 1.19 7.32 -3.38
N LEU A 415 1.16 7.20 -2.05
CA LEU A 415 1.62 8.24 -1.15
C LEU A 415 3.11 8.56 -1.30
N LYS A 416 3.95 7.55 -1.57
CA LYS A 416 5.38 7.79 -1.86
C LYS A 416 5.54 8.64 -3.13
N ARG A 417 4.81 8.35 -4.20
CA ARG A 417 4.87 9.10 -5.46
C ARG A 417 4.32 10.52 -5.33
N VAL A 418 3.23 10.70 -4.59
CA VAL A 418 2.71 12.04 -4.29
C VAL A 418 3.72 12.85 -3.48
N ASN A 419 4.34 12.25 -2.46
CA ASN A 419 5.40 12.92 -1.69
C ASN A 419 6.62 13.26 -2.57
N GLU A 420 7.04 12.36 -3.45
CA GLU A 420 8.13 12.61 -4.41
C GLU A 420 7.77 13.75 -5.37
N PHE A 421 6.52 13.80 -5.83
CA PHE A 421 5.99 14.85 -6.69
C PHE A 421 5.80 16.21 -5.98
N LEU A 422 5.62 16.25 -4.67
CA LEU A 422 5.38 17.50 -3.93
C LEU A 422 6.63 18.01 -3.21
N LEU A 423 7.50 17.12 -2.74
CA LEU A 423 8.60 17.44 -1.82
C LEU A 423 9.99 17.35 -2.48
N SER A 424 10.14 16.67 -3.63
CA SER A 424 11.45 16.52 -4.29
C SER A 424 11.59 17.50 -5.45
N SER A 425 12.77 18.10 -5.67
CA SER A 425 12.99 18.99 -6.82
C SER A 425 12.72 18.28 -8.16
N PRO A 426 12.13 18.94 -9.18
CA PRO A 426 11.82 18.35 -10.49
C PRO A 426 13.02 17.66 -11.17
N SER A 427 14.24 18.14 -10.94
CA SER A 427 15.48 17.58 -11.49
C SER A 427 15.78 16.15 -11.02
N PHE A 428 15.25 15.74 -9.87
CA PHE A 428 15.37 14.37 -9.36
C PHE A 428 14.26 13.42 -9.87
N ARG A 429 13.22 13.94 -10.54
CA ARG A 429 12.05 13.16 -11.00
C ARG A 429 12.24 12.57 -12.41
N GLN A 430 13.18 13.13 -13.19
CA GLN A 430 13.47 12.73 -14.57
C GLN A 430 14.57 11.66 -14.72
N ARG A 431 15.30 11.31 -13.66
CA ARG A 431 16.28 10.21 -13.66
C ARG A 431 15.60 8.86 -13.50
#